data_AF-A0AAD7G0V1-F1
#
_entry.id   AF-A0AAD7G0V1-F1
#
_cell.length_a   1.000
_cell.length_b   1.000
_cell.length_c   1.000
_cell.angle_alpha   90.00
_cell.angle_beta   90.00
_cell.angle_gamma   90.00
#
_symmetry.space_group_name_H-M   'P 1'
#
loop_
_entity.id
_entity.type
_entity.pdbx_description
1 polymer ?
#
loop_
_entity_poly.entity_id
_entity_poly.type
_entity_poly.pdbx_seq_one_letter_code
_entity_poly.pdbx_strand_id
1 'polypeptide(L)'
;MSETYTKAQFQAAANIVTKLPKDGPIKLGNDDKLQFYGLYKRAPGMFDFEGKAKLKAYEEMSDVTPEQAWTRYVNKLLPLLEQAGDSASIEVIKSAV
;
A
#
# COMPACT_ATOMS: atom_id res chain seq x y z
N MET A 1 -20.18 6.83 2.05
CA MET A 1 -19.08 7.70 2.51
C MET A 1 -17.81 6.92 2.26
N SER A 2 -16.89 7.43 1.45
CA SER A 2 -15.66 6.72 1.13
C SER A 2 -14.74 6.76 2.35
N GLU A 3 -14.39 5.60 2.90
CA GLU A 3 -13.43 5.50 4.01
C GLU A 3 -12.07 6.03 3.55
N THR A 4 -11.67 7.19 4.06
CA THR A 4 -10.33 7.75 3.83
C THR A 4 -9.40 7.28 4.93
N TYR A 5 -8.27 6.69 4.55
CA TYR A 5 -7.28 6.20 5.51
C TYR A 5 -6.25 7.26 5.85
N THR A 6 -5.79 7.29 7.10
CA THR A 6 -4.77 8.24 7.57
C THR A 6 -3.35 7.77 7.20
N LYS A 7 -2.38 8.70 7.32
CA LYS A 7 -0.96 8.38 7.13
C LYS A 7 -0.50 7.22 8.01
N ALA A 8 -0.98 7.13 9.26
CA ALA A 8 -0.59 6.08 10.19
C ALA A 8 -1.05 4.69 9.70
N GLN A 9 -2.29 4.60 9.23
CA GLN A 9 -2.86 3.37 8.64
C GLN A 9 -2.07 2.92 7.42
N PHE A 10 -1.75 3.88 6.54
CA PHE A 10 -0.88 3.63 5.40
C PHE A 10 0.52 3.15 5.80
N GLN A 11 1.15 3.77 6.80
CA GLN A 11 2.46 3.35 7.28
C GLN A 11 2.43 1.94 7.88
N ALA A 12 1.40 1.60 8.65
CA ALA A 12 1.18 0.27 9.17
C ALA A 12 1.04 -0.75 8.01
N ALA A 13 0.19 -0.44 7.04
CA ALA A 13 -0.02 -1.25 5.83
C ALA A 13 1.28 -1.45 5.03
N ALA A 14 2.06 -0.39 4.84
CA ALA A 14 3.34 -0.45 4.15
C ALA A 14 4.38 -1.29 4.92
N ASN A 15 4.42 -1.15 6.24
CA ASN A 15 5.28 -1.97 7.09
C ASN A 15 4.93 -3.45 7.01
N ILE A 16 3.64 -3.79 6.97
CA ILE A 16 3.17 -5.15 6.76
C ILE A 16 3.69 -5.66 5.42
N VAL A 17 3.41 -4.95 4.32
CA VAL A 17 3.86 -5.33 2.97
C VAL A 17 5.37 -5.56 2.89
N THR A 18 6.14 -4.71 3.58
CA THR A 18 7.61 -4.82 3.60
C THR A 18 8.10 -6.02 4.40
N LYS A 19 7.34 -6.43 5.43
CA LYS A 19 7.62 -7.61 6.26
C LYS A 19 7.07 -8.91 5.68
N LEU A 20 6.21 -8.85 4.65
CA LEU A 20 5.65 -10.04 4.03
C LEU A 20 6.75 -10.90 3.38
N PRO A 21 6.79 -12.21 3.67
CA PRO A 21 7.71 -13.11 3.00
C PRO A 21 7.36 -13.22 1.51
N LYS A 22 8.39 -13.29 0.65
CA LYS A 22 8.23 -13.41 -0.81
C LYS A 22 7.46 -14.68 -1.24
N ASP A 23 7.46 -15.72 -0.40
CA ASP A 23 6.77 -17.00 -0.57
C ASP A 23 5.58 -17.17 0.40
N GLY A 24 5.03 -16.06 0.89
CA GLY A 24 3.90 -16.06 1.83
C GLY A 24 2.54 -16.35 1.17
N PRO A 25 1.48 -16.50 1.99
CA PRO A 25 0.10 -16.64 1.52
C PRO A 25 -0.38 -15.42 0.71
N ILE A 26 0.29 -14.27 0.88
CA ILE A 26 0.05 -13.05 0.10
C ILE A 26 0.93 -13.07 -1.15
N LYS A 27 0.38 -13.58 -2.26
CA LYS A 27 1.02 -13.49 -3.57
C LYS A 27 0.72 -12.14 -4.22
N LEU A 28 1.58 -11.15 -3.94
CA LEU A 28 1.60 -9.91 -4.71
C LEU A 28 2.21 -10.18 -6.10
N GLY A 29 1.41 -10.04 -7.15
CA GLY A 29 1.91 -10.06 -8.54
C GLY A 29 2.91 -8.93 -8.79
N ASN A 30 3.68 -9.01 -9.88
CA ASN A 30 4.60 -7.93 -10.25
C ASN A 30 3.87 -6.60 -10.48
N ASP A 31 2.70 -6.64 -11.10
CA ASP A 31 1.83 -5.46 -11.28
C ASP A 31 1.33 -4.87 -9.96
N ASP A 32 0.90 -5.71 -9.00
CA ASP A 32 0.46 -5.23 -7.69
C ASP A 32 1.62 -4.53 -6.95
N LYS A 33 2.82 -5.13 -6.98
CA LYS A 33 4.02 -4.53 -6.39
C LYS A 33 4.34 -3.16 -7.00
N LEU A 34 4.18 -3.01 -8.31
CA LEU A 34 4.37 -1.74 -9.00
C LEU A 34 3.32 -0.70 -8.59
N GLN A 35 2.05 -1.10 -8.45
CA GLN A 35 0.99 -0.21 -7.98
C GLN A 35 1.18 0.22 -6.52
N PHE A 36 1.50 -0.72 -5.63
CA PHE A 36 1.82 -0.41 -4.23
C PHE A 36 3.01 0.54 -4.15
N TYR A 37 4.04 0.32 -4.95
CA TYR A 37 5.18 1.22 -5.02
C TYR A 37 4.79 2.64 -5.50
N GLY A 38 3.99 2.77 -6.56
CA GLY A 38 3.55 4.07 -7.07
C GLY A 38 2.77 4.87 -6.02
N LEU A 39 1.83 4.21 -5.34
CA LEU A 39 1.08 4.77 -4.22
C LEU A 39 1.97 5.13 -3.03
N TYR A 40 2.99 4.29 -2.77
CA TYR A 40 3.95 4.52 -1.70
C TYR A 40 4.85 5.74 -1.96
N LYS A 41 5.31 5.94 -3.20
CA LYS A 41 6.13 7.12 -3.58
C LYS A 41 5.33 8.43 -3.62
N ARG A 42 4.02 8.36 -3.83
CA ARG A 42 3.16 9.55 -3.76
C ARG A 42 2.94 10.01 -2.32
N ALA A 43 3.10 9.13 -1.33
CA ALA A 43 3.10 9.49 0.08
C ALA A 43 4.46 10.10 0.48
N PRO A 44 4.54 11.40 0.80
CA PRO A 44 5.81 12.04 1.14
C PRO A 44 6.43 11.43 2.41
N GLY A 45 7.69 11.01 2.32
CA GLY A 45 8.52 10.63 3.48
C GLY A 45 8.75 9.14 3.72
N MET A 46 8.54 8.26 2.74
CA MET A 46 8.76 6.81 2.91
C MET A 46 9.59 6.25 1.73
N PHE A 47 10.71 5.58 2.08
CA PHE A 47 11.79 4.95 1.28
C PHE A 47 11.85 5.11 -0.25
N ASP A 48 13.07 5.38 -0.74
CA ASP A 48 13.40 5.40 -2.17
C ASP A 48 13.87 4.02 -2.67
N PHE A 49 13.14 3.41 -3.60
CA PHE A 49 13.63 2.24 -4.38
C PHE A 49 13.52 2.52 -5.88
N GLU A 50 14.63 2.74 -6.58
CA GLU A 50 14.66 3.14 -7.99
C GLU A 50 14.18 2.06 -8.99
N GLY A 51 13.64 2.49 -10.14
CA GLY A 51 13.34 1.65 -11.31
C GLY A 51 12.39 2.29 -12.34
N LYS A 52 12.73 2.27 -13.64
CA LYS A 52 12.02 2.99 -14.73
C LYS A 52 10.52 2.66 -14.87
N ALA A 53 10.12 1.40 -14.67
CA ALA A 53 8.70 0.99 -14.73
C ALA A 53 7.84 1.67 -13.66
N LYS A 54 8.47 2.10 -12.56
CA LYS A 54 7.81 2.78 -11.46
C LYS A 54 7.58 4.28 -11.72
N LEU A 55 8.38 4.88 -12.61
CA LEU A 55 8.24 6.30 -12.98
C LEU A 55 6.93 6.54 -13.74
N LYS A 56 6.55 5.63 -14.65
CA LYS A 56 5.29 5.72 -15.39
C LYS A 56 4.07 5.66 -14.47
N ALA A 57 4.09 4.76 -13.49
CA ALA A 57 3.03 4.66 -12.49
C ALA A 57 2.96 5.90 -11.57
N TYR A 58 4.11 6.55 -11.32
CA TYR A 58 4.17 7.82 -10.59
C TYR A 58 3.62 8.99 -11.41
N GLU A 59 3.96 9.06 -12.70
CA GLU A 59 3.46 10.09 -13.63
C GLU A 59 1.94 10.00 -13.83
N GLU A 60 1.38 8.80 -13.96
CA GLU A 60 -0.08 8.58 -14.03
C GLU A 60 -0.82 8.92 -12.73
N MET A 61 -0.11 9.11 -11.61
CA MET A 61 -0.70 9.42 -10.29
C MET A 61 -0.45 10.87 -9.83
N SER A 62 0.00 11.76 -10.72
CA SER A 62 0.34 13.16 -10.40
C SER A 62 -0.84 13.94 -9.77
N ASP A 63 -2.08 13.67 -10.17
CA ASP A 63 -3.29 14.34 -9.65
C ASP A 63 -3.80 13.78 -8.32
N VAL A 64 -3.20 12.71 -7.79
CA VAL A 64 -3.67 12.03 -6.58
C VAL A 64 -3.10 12.71 -5.34
N THR A 65 -3.94 13.16 -4.41
CA THR A 65 -3.48 13.71 -3.12
C THR A 65 -2.91 12.62 -2.22
N PRO A 66 -2.05 12.94 -1.23
CA PRO A 66 -1.49 11.95 -0.31
C PRO A 66 -2.57 11.10 0.38
N GLU A 67 -3.68 11.70 0.79
CA GLU A 67 -4.81 11.01 1.42
C GLU A 67 -5.49 9.99 0.49
N GLN A 68 -5.65 10.36 -0.78
CA GLN A 68 -6.18 9.43 -1.78
C GLN A 68 -5.19 8.30 -2.07
N ALA A 69 -3.88 8.58 -2.06
CA ALA A 69 -2.86 7.57 -2.24
C ALA A 69 -2.86 6.56 -1.08
N TRP A 70 -2.94 7.03 0.17
CA TRP A 70 -3.09 6.20 1.37
C TRP A 70 -4.33 5.32 1.27
N THR A 71 -5.44 5.94 0.88
CA THR A 71 -6.72 5.25 0.78
C THR A 71 -6.70 4.15 -0.27
N ARG A 72 -6.14 4.43 -1.46
CA ARG A 72 -5.99 3.45 -2.53
C ARG A 72 -5.03 2.32 -2.13
N TYR A 73 -3.98 2.64 -1.38
CA TYR A 73 -3.02 1.65 -0.89
C TYR A 73 -3.69 0.68 0.09
N VAL A 74 -4.35 1.20 1.12
CA VAL A 74 -5.00 0.37 2.14
C VAL A 74 -6.14 -0.44 1.54
N ASN A 75 -6.99 0.16 0.69
CA ASN A 75 -8.07 -0.57 0.01
C ASN A 75 -7.56 -1.71 -0.88
N LYS A 76 -6.37 -1.60 -1.47
CA LYS A 76 -5.75 -2.69 -2.22
C LYS A 76 -5.18 -3.76 -1.30
N LEU A 77 -4.65 -3.38 -0.14
CA LEU A 77 -3.99 -4.33 0.77
C LEU A 77 -4.99 -5.15 1.60
N LEU A 78 -6.08 -4.53 2.06
CA LEU A 78 -7.10 -5.20 2.89
C LEU A 78 -7.61 -6.53 2.30
N PRO A 79 -8.11 -6.60 1.04
CA PRO A 79 -8.60 -7.85 0.49
C PRO A 79 -7.50 -8.90 0.30
N LEU A 80 -6.24 -8.49 0.09
CA LEU A 80 -5.11 -9.41 0.01
C LEU A 80 -4.79 -10.04 1.37
N LEU A 81 -4.87 -9.24 2.44
CA LEU A 81 -4.72 -9.73 3.81
C LEU A 81 -5.89 -10.65 4.20
N GLU A 82 -7.12 -10.30 3.82
CA GLU A 82 -8.31 -11.14 4.06
C GLU A 82 -8.18 -12.48 3.35
N GLN A 83 -7.79 -12.48 2.08
CA GLN A 83 -7.57 -13.69 1.29
C GLN A 83 -6.45 -14.57 1.87
N ALA A 84 -5.44 -13.95 2.49
CA ALA A 84 -4.37 -14.66 3.18
C ALA A 84 -4.72 -15.10 4.62
N GLY A 85 -5.89 -14.71 5.14
CA GLY A 85 -6.29 -14.98 6.52
C GLY A 85 -5.56 -14.13 7.56
N ASP A 86 -4.86 -13.06 7.14
CA ASP A 86 -4.07 -12.18 8.02
C ASP A 86 -4.95 -11.09 8.64
N SER A 87 -5.88 -11.56 9.49
CA SER A 87 -6.83 -10.70 10.21
C SER A 87 -6.12 -9.76 11.19
N ALA A 88 -4.97 -10.19 11.74
CA ALA A 88 -4.17 -9.40 12.65
C ALA A 88 -3.64 -8.12 11.97
N SER A 89 -3.10 -8.26 10.76
CA SER A 89 -2.63 -7.11 9.98
C SER A 89 -3.75 -6.13 9.63
N ILE A 90 -4.94 -6.64 9.31
CA ILE A 90 -6.13 -5.82 9.04
C ILE A 90 -6.52 -5.01 10.28
N GLU A 91 -6.52 -5.64 11.44
CA GLU A 91 -6.85 -4.99 12.71
C GLU A 91 -5.82 -3.93 13.07
N VAL A 92 -4.52 -4.19 12.86
CA VAL A 92 -3.45 -3.20 13.07
C VAL A 92 -3.62 -1.98 12.17
N ILE A 93 -4.00 -2.19 10.90
CA ILE A 93 -4.24 -1.08 9.97
C ILE A 93 -5.50 -0.30 10.38
N LYS A 94 -6.59 -0.97 10.75
CA LYS A 94 -7.85 -0.30 11.12
C LYS A 94 -7.74 0.43 12.47
N SER A 95 -6.95 -0.09 13.40
CA SER A 95 -6.73 0.48 14.74
C SER A 95 -5.65 1.57 14.78
N ALA A 96 -4.81 1.68 13.76
CA ALA A 96 -3.94 2.84 13.59
C ALA A 96 -4.83 4.06 13.31
N VAL A 97 -4.92 5.02 14.23
CA VAL A 97 -5.66 6.27 14.05
C VAL A 97 -4.85 7.43 14.63
#